data_AF-A0AAE3K2E0-F1
#
_entry.id   AF-A0AAE3K2E0-F1
#
_cell.length_a   1.000
_cell.length_b   1.000
_cell.length_c   1.000
_cell.angle_alpha   90.00
_cell.angle_beta   90.00
_cell.angle_gamma   90.00
#
_symmetry.space_group_name_H-M   'P 1'
#
loop_
_entity.id
_entity.type
_entity.pdbx_description
1 polymer ?
#
loop_
_entity_poly.entity_id
_entity_poly.type
_entity_poly.pdbx_seq_one_letter_code
_entity_poly.pdbx_strand_id
1 'polypeptide(L)' 'LIVEDFEEHKKLMEPFHRRYLATRKALEIWLKKVRKLDIDVIAPQHGSIFLKENAKKFLDWLDSLDKVGADLMG' A
#
# COMPACT_ATOMS: atom_id res chain seq x y z
N LEU A 1 5.12 2.63 16.95
CA LEU A 1 3.76 2.23 16.50
C LEU A 1 3.29 3.07 15.31
N ILE A 2 3.63 4.36 15.23
CA ILE A 2 3.29 5.22 14.09
C ILE A 2 4.47 5.26 13.12
N VAL A 3 4.18 5.32 11.82
CA VAL A 3 5.19 5.54 10.78
C VAL A 3 5.58 7.02 10.74
N GLU A 4 6.84 7.32 11.02
CA GLU A 4 7.42 8.67 10.93
C GLU A 4 8.03 8.91 9.54
N ASP A 5 8.86 7.97 9.07
CA ASP A 5 9.46 7.99 7.74
C ASP A 5 8.87 6.88 6.86
N PHE A 6 8.09 7.30 5.85
CA PHE A 6 7.47 6.39 4.90
C PHE A 6 8.49 5.72 3.95
N GLU A 7 9.55 6.43 3.57
CA GLU A 7 10.54 5.94 2.59
C GLU A 7 11.43 4.84 3.17
N GLU A 8 11.70 4.89 4.48
CA GLU A 8 12.33 3.76 5.18
C GLU A 8 11.33 2.64 5.46
N HIS A 9 10.10 2.98 5.88
CA HIS A 9 9.10 1.96 6.20
C HIS A 9 8.69 1.13 4.98
N LYS A 10 8.62 1.74 3.79
CA LYS A 10 8.22 1.03 2.56
C LYS A 10 9.11 -0.16 2.25
N LYS A 11 10.41 -0.09 2.56
CA LYS A 11 11.38 -1.16 2.33
C LYS A 11 11.02 -2.44 3.10
N LEU A 12 10.38 -2.28 4.26
CA LEU A 12 9.95 -3.41 5.11
C LEU A 12 8.69 -4.08 4.59
N MET A 13 7.80 -3.31 3.95
CA MET A 13 6.49 -3.80 3.51
C MET A 13 6.44 -4.21 2.04
N GLU A 14 7.38 -3.76 1.21
CA GLU A 14 7.38 -4.04 -0.23
C GLU A 14 7.40 -5.54 -0.57
N PRO A 15 8.26 -6.39 0.03
CA PRO A 15 8.27 -7.83 -0.28
C PRO A 15 6.91 -8.50 -0.01
N PHE A 16 6.25 -8.10 1.09
CA PHE A 16 4.92 -8.60 1.42
C PHE A 16 3.90 -8.21 0.36
N HIS A 17 3.79 -6.91 0.03
CA HIS A 17 2.80 -6.43 -0.92
C HIS A 17 3.04 -6.95 -2.33
N ARG A 18 4.30 -7.03 -2.78
CA ARG A 18 4.64 -7.61 -4.09
C ARG A 18 4.24 -9.07 -4.19
N ARG A 19 4.40 -9.87 -3.12
CA ARG A 19 4.10 -11.30 -3.18
C ARG A 19 2.64 -11.65 -2.88
N TYR A 20 1.99 -10.93 -1.97
CA TYR A 20 0.68 -11.31 -1.42
C TYR A 20 -0.51 -10.57 -2.02
N LEU A 21 -0.33 -9.37 -2.60
CA LEU A 21 -1.40 -8.76 -3.40
C LEU A 21 -1.66 -9.63 -4.62
N ALA A 22 -2.92 -9.88 -4.96
CA ALA A 22 -3.27 -10.89 -5.95
C ALA A 22 -2.80 -10.55 -7.37
N THR A 23 -3.17 -9.36 -7.86
CA THR A 23 -2.81 -8.81 -9.18
C THR A 23 -2.87 -7.28 -9.15
N ARG A 24 -2.18 -6.64 -10.08
CA ARG A 24 -2.19 -5.19 -10.31
C ARG A 24 -3.60 -4.74 -10.62
N LYS A 25 -4.37 -5.55 -11.35
CA LYS A 25 -5.76 -5.25 -11.70
C LYS A 25 -6.67 -5.18 -10.47
N ALA A 26 -6.54 -6.15 -9.56
CA ALA A 26 -7.31 -6.15 -8.32
C ALA A 26 -6.94 -4.94 -7.44
N LEU A 27 -5.64 -4.62 -7.34
CA LEU A 27 -5.15 -3.45 -6.61
C LEU A 27 -5.72 -2.14 -7.18
N GLU A 28 -5.75 -2.00 -8.50
CA GLU A 28 -6.31 -0.86 -9.25
C GLU A 28 -7.79 -0.60 -8.89
N ILE A 29 -8.59 -1.68 -8.86
CA ILE A 29 -10.01 -1.61 -8.53
C ILE A 29 -10.20 -1.19 -7.07
N TRP A 30 -9.38 -1.71 -6.16
CA TRP A 30 -9.40 -1.35 -4.76
C TRP A 30 -9.00 0.13 -4.55
N LEU A 31 -7.91 0.59 -5.16
CA LEU A 31 -7.45 1.98 -5.09
C LEU A 31 -8.51 2.96 -5.58
N LYS A 32 -9.21 2.64 -6.67
CA LYS A 32 -10.32 3.47 -7.20
C LYS A 32 -11.49 3.65 -6.23
N LYS A 33 -11.71 2.68 -5.34
CA LYS A 33 -12.74 2.76 -4.30
C LYS A 33 -12.22 3.55 -3.10
N VAL A 34 -11.03 3.18 -2.61
CA VAL A 34 -10.45 3.73 -1.39
C VAL A 34 -10.09 5.20 -1.53
N ARG A 35 -9.60 5.65 -2.69
CA ARG A 35 -9.28 7.08 -2.94
C ARG A 35 -10.48 8.03 -2.92
N LYS A 36 -11.72 7.51 -2.87
CA LYS A 36 -12.93 8.34 -2.73
C LYS A 36 -13.29 8.63 -1.27
N LEU A 37 -12.62 7.96 -0.33
CA LEU A 37 -12.83 8.16 1.09
C LEU A 37 -11.93 9.30 1.57
N ASP A 38 -12.39 10.02 2.59
CA ASP A 38 -11.55 10.92 3.36
C ASP A 38 -10.77 10.09 4.39
N ILE A 39 -9.46 9.93 4.18
CA ILE A 39 -8.61 8.99 4.93
C ILE A 39 -7.53 9.74 5.68
N ASP A 40 -7.73 9.87 6.99
CA ASP A 40 -6.72 10.36 7.92
C ASP A 40 -5.82 9.25 8.47
N VAL A 41 -6.30 7.99 8.48
CA VAL A 41 -5.60 6.88 9.14
C VAL A 41 -5.72 5.59 8.32
N ILE A 42 -4.59 4.92 8.12
CA ILE A 42 -4.53 3.51 7.69
C ILE A 42 -3.88 2.72 8.82
N ALA A 43 -4.68 1.88 9.48
CA ALA A 43 -4.24 1.01 10.57
C ALA A 43 -4.23 -0.46 10.09
N PRO A 44 -3.06 -1.00 9.70
CA PRO A 44 -2.97 -2.37 9.22
C PRO A 44 -3.06 -3.38 10.38
N GLN A 45 -3.47 -4.61 10.09
CA GLN A 45 -3.50 -5.69 11.09
C GLN A 45 -2.09 -6.21 11.46
N HIS A 46 -1.09 -5.96 10.61
CA HIS A 46 0.33 -6.15 10.90
C HIS A 46 1.10 -4.85 10.64
N GLY A 47 2.03 -4.51 11.55
CA GLY A 47 2.94 -3.38 11.37
C GLY A 47 2.49 -2.08 12.07
N SER A 48 2.91 -0.95 11.51
CA SER A 48 2.72 0.39 12.08
C SER A 48 1.57 1.14 11.41
N ILE A 49 0.99 2.10 12.13
CA ILE A 49 -0.13 2.94 11.67
C ILE A 49 0.40 4.09 10.81
N PHE A 50 -0.26 4.36 9.69
CA PHE A 50 -0.01 5.52 8.84
C PHE A 50 -1.03 6.62 9.14
N LEU A 51 -0.55 7.82 9.46
CA LEU A 51 -1.38 8.99 9.71
C LEU A 51 -1.23 10.02 8.58
N LYS A 52 -2.34 10.68 8.24
CA LYS A 52 -2.44 11.83 7.33
C LYS A 52 -1.61 11.65 6.06
N GLU A 53 -0.53 12.41 5.92
CA GLU A 53 0.34 12.39 4.75
C GLU A 53 0.92 10.99 4.47
N ASN A 54 1.29 10.23 5.51
CA ASN A 54 1.83 8.89 5.33
C ASN A 54 0.75 7.89 4.88
N ALA A 55 -0.54 8.13 5.20
CA ALA A 55 -1.64 7.33 4.65
C ALA A 55 -1.80 7.60 3.15
N LYS A 56 -1.68 8.86 2.72
CA LYS A 56 -1.68 9.22 1.29
C LYS A 56 -0.47 8.62 0.56
N LYS A 57 0.73 8.76 1.11
CA LYS A 57 1.96 8.16 0.54
C LYS A 57 1.85 6.65 0.39
N PHE A 58 1.22 5.96 1.34
CA PHE A 58 0.96 4.53 1.22
C PHE A 58 0.10 4.17 0.01
N LEU A 59 -1.01 4.88 -0.21
CA LEU A 59 -1.88 4.64 -1.37
C LEU A 59 -1.19 4.98 -2.70
N ASP A 60 -0.41 6.06 -2.73
CA ASP A 60 0.34 6.48 -3.92
C ASP A 60 1.47 5.49 -4.25
N TRP A 61 2.15 4.98 -3.22
CA TRP A 61 3.13 3.91 -3.38
C TRP A 61 2.51 2.62 -3.91
N LEU A 62 1.37 2.17 -3.34
CA LEU A 62 0.65 1.01 -3.86
C LEU A 62 0.31 1.16 -5.35
N ASP A 63 -0.14 2.35 -5.77
CA ASP A 63 -0.47 2.65 -7.17
C ASP A 63 0.77 2.64 -8.08
N SER A 64 1.93 2.98 -7.53
CA SER A 64 3.23 2.98 -8.23
C SER A 64 3.81 1.58 -8.48
N LEU A 65 3.31 0.55 -7.78
CA LEU A 65 3.76 -0.82 -8.00
C LEU A 65 3.34 -1.28 -9.41
N ASP A 66 4.33 -1.72 -10.19
CA ASP A 66 4.19 -2.15 -11.57
C ASP A 66 3.58 -3.56 -11.70
N LYS A 67 4.06 -4.48 -10.85
CA LYS A 67 3.63 -5.88 -10.80
C LYS A 67 3.50 -6.38 -9.37
N VAL A 68 2.47 -7.18 -9.11
CA VAL A 68 2.24 -7.87 -7.83
C VAL A 68 1.63 -9.25 -8.05
N GLY A 69 1.82 -10.16 -7.10
CA GLY A 69 1.20 -11.48 -7.08
C GLY A 69 1.40 -12.27 -8.36
N ALA A 70 0.29 -12.63 -8.99
CA ALA A 70 0.30 -13.41 -10.22
C ALA A 70 0.94 -12.67 -11.41
N ASP A 71 0.99 -11.34 -11.41
CA ASP A 71 1.65 -10.59 -12.49
C ASP A 71 3.17 -10.79 -12.51
N LEU A 72 3.75 -11.26 -11.39
CA LEU A 72 5.18 -11.58 -11.31
C LEU A 72 5.53 -12.90 -12.01
N MET A 73 4.52 -13.72 -12.36
CA MET A 73 4.69 -15.03 -12.99
C MET A 73 4.62 -14.98 -14.53
N GLY A 74 4.38 -13.79 -15.11
CA GLY A 74 4.28 -13.55 -16.55
C GLY A 74 5.00 -12.28 -16.98
#